data_AF-F4SXZ8-F1
#
_entry.id   AF-F4SXZ8-F1
#
_cell.length_a   1.000
_cell.length_b   1.000
_cell.length_c   1.000
_cell.angle_alpha   90.00
_cell.angle_beta   90.00
_cell.angle_gamma   90.00
#
_symmetry.space_group_name_H-M   'P 1'
#
loop_
_entity.id
_entity.type
_entity.pdbx_description
1 polymer ?
#
loop_
_entity_poly.entity_id
_entity_poly.type
_entity_poly.pdbx_seq_one_letter_code
_entity_poly.pdbx_strand_id
1 'polypeptide(L)'
;MLAKVTFLSCITMSDFTFSGYELACFVTHSGLSRSAGHILSQCANLAATTSEYFIHKPHRLIAAETGYSQSTVVRAFREAVNKGILSVEIVIGDHRERRANLYRFTPSFLAFAQQAKNALIESKLKISSAATKVKAVLAKTLALFNFLSTPPCQNDAPSPCQDDVAIKNKKSQIKKQKDQFPAVPKRPASKN
;
A
#
# COMPACT_ATOMS: atom_id res chain seq x y z
N MET A 1 17.83 -31.34 -0.66
CA MET A 1 17.17 -30.02 -0.53
C MET A 1 15.66 -30.19 -0.74
N LEU A 2 14.91 -30.65 0.27
CA LEU A 2 13.49 -31.01 0.09
C LEU A 2 12.63 -30.73 1.34
N ALA A 3 12.93 -29.67 2.09
CA ALA A 3 12.23 -29.34 3.33
C ALA A 3 11.58 -27.94 3.36
N LYS A 4 11.66 -27.17 2.27
CA LYS A 4 11.23 -25.74 2.26
C LYS A 4 9.84 -25.47 1.67
N VAL A 5 9.18 -26.47 1.07
CA VAL A 5 7.92 -26.25 0.30
C VAL A 5 6.69 -26.84 1.01
N THR A 6 6.85 -27.60 2.09
CA THR A 6 5.75 -28.38 2.70
C THR A 6 5.07 -27.71 3.90
N PHE A 7 5.41 -26.48 4.28
CA PHE A 7 4.90 -25.85 5.51
C PHE A 7 3.63 -25.00 5.34
N LEU A 8 3.04 -24.95 4.15
CA LEU A 8 1.84 -24.13 3.91
C LEU A 8 0.51 -24.91 3.97
N SER A 9 0.53 -26.25 4.02
CA SER A 9 -0.71 -27.04 3.80
C SER A 9 -1.64 -27.17 5.01
N CYS A 10 -1.26 -26.69 6.20
CA CYS A 10 -2.08 -26.86 7.41
C CYS A 10 -2.13 -25.61 8.33
N ILE A 11 -1.82 -24.42 7.83
CA ILE A 11 -1.92 -23.20 8.66
C ILE A 11 -3.39 -22.81 8.77
N THR A 12 -3.97 -23.01 9.94
CA THR A 12 -5.28 -22.50 10.30
C THR A 12 -5.13 -21.13 10.95
N MET A 13 -6.13 -20.26 10.81
CA MET A 13 -6.05 -18.88 11.34
C MET A 13 -5.95 -18.83 12.87
N SER A 14 -6.43 -19.88 13.54
CA SER A 14 -6.27 -20.12 14.98
C SER A 14 -4.85 -20.38 15.45
N ASP A 15 -3.91 -20.68 14.54
CA ASP A 15 -2.50 -20.94 14.90
C ASP A 15 -1.73 -19.63 15.17
N PHE A 16 -2.35 -18.49 14.90
CA PHE A 16 -1.76 -17.18 15.08
C PHE A 16 -2.38 -16.45 16.27
N THR A 17 -1.53 -16.06 17.22
CA THR A 17 -1.93 -15.25 18.38
C THR A 17 -1.06 -14.02 18.49
N PHE A 18 -1.61 -12.88 18.09
CA PHE A 18 -1.00 -11.56 18.20
C PHE A 18 -1.86 -10.64 19.07
N SER A 19 -1.23 -9.86 19.94
CA SER A 19 -1.91 -8.66 20.44
C SER A 19 -2.08 -7.65 19.31
N GLY A 20 -3.07 -6.76 19.42
CA GLY A 20 -3.26 -5.67 18.46
C GLY A 20 -1.98 -4.87 18.23
N TYR A 21 -1.28 -4.53 19.31
CA TYR A 21 -0.02 -3.79 19.26
C TYR A 21 1.08 -4.53 18.49
N GLU A 22 1.16 -5.85 18.65
CA GLU A 22 2.10 -6.68 17.89
C GLU A 22 1.79 -6.64 16.39
N LEU A 23 0.52 -6.89 16.02
CA LEU A 23 0.12 -6.91 14.62
C LEU A 23 0.30 -5.54 13.96
N ALA A 24 -0.03 -4.46 14.67
CA ALA A 24 0.19 -3.08 14.22
C ALA A 24 1.67 -2.77 13.96
N CYS A 25 2.57 -3.27 14.81
CA CYS A 25 4.01 -3.13 14.60
C CYS A 25 4.46 -3.86 13.32
N PHE A 26 4.04 -5.11 13.13
CA PHE A 26 4.41 -5.89 11.94
C PHE A 26 3.88 -5.26 10.65
N VAL A 27 2.64 -4.72 10.66
CA VAL A 27 2.09 -3.95 9.53
C VAL A 27 2.92 -2.72 9.24
N THR A 28 3.33 -1.96 10.27
CA THR A 28 4.16 -0.75 10.10
C THR A 28 5.50 -1.07 9.43
N HIS A 29 6.04 -2.27 9.67
CA HIS A 29 7.32 -2.71 9.13
C HIS A 29 7.20 -3.67 7.93
N SER A 30 6.02 -3.80 7.34
CA SER A 30 5.73 -4.65 6.17
C SER A 30 6.13 -4.04 4.82
N GLY A 31 6.91 -2.96 4.82
CA GLY A 31 7.33 -2.27 3.59
C GLY A 31 6.23 -1.46 2.90
N LEU A 32 5.10 -1.20 3.56
CA LEU A 32 4.08 -0.26 3.10
C LEU A 32 4.59 1.19 3.07
N SER A 33 3.97 2.03 2.23
CA SER A 33 4.15 3.48 2.31
C SER A 33 3.81 4.00 3.70
N ARG A 34 4.42 5.12 4.11
CA ARG A 34 4.23 5.67 5.47
C ARG A 34 2.76 5.86 5.84
N SER A 35 1.97 6.41 4.92
CA SER A 35 0.52 6.60 5.10
C SER A 35 -0.22 5.27 5.18
N ALA A 36 0.10 4.31 4.30
CA ALA A 36 -0.57 3.01 4.31
C ALA A 36 -0.25 2.21 5.58
N GLY A 37 1.01 2.22 6.02
CA GLY A 37 1.44 1.60 7.26
C GLY A 37 0.73 2.20 8.48
N HIS A 38 0.58 3.53 8.54
CA HIS A 38 -0.16 4.17 9.62
C HIS A 38 -1.66 3.85 9.62
N ILE A 39 -2.31 3.90 8.45
CA ILE A 39 -3.75 3.59 8.33
C ILE A 39 -3.99 2.13 8.73
N LEU A 40 -3.19 1.21 8.19
CA LEU A 40 -3.39 -0.21 8.42
C LEU A 40 -2.95 -0.68 9.81
N SER A 41 -2.00 -0.02 10.46
CA SER A 41 -1.64 -0.34 11.85
C SER A 41 -2.79 -0.05 12.81
N GLN A 42 -3.57 1.02 12.58
CA GLN A 42 -4.80 1.27 13.33
C GLN A 42 -5.86 0.18 13.09
N CYS A 43 -6.02 -0.27 11.85
CA CYS A 43 -6.93 -1.38 11.55
C CYS A 43 -6.46 -2.71 12.14
N ALA A 44 -5.15 -2.98 12.13
CA ALA A 44 -4.54 -4.19 12.67
C ALA A 44 -4.79 -4.36 14.18
N ASN A 45 -4.72 -3.25 14.93
CA ASN A 45 -5.02 -3.27 16.36
C ASN A 45 -6.41 -3.86 16.65
N LEU A 46 -7.40 -3.52 15.83
CA LEU A 46 -8.78 -4.00 15.95
C LEU A 46 -8.95 -5.39 15.36
N ALA A 47 -8.32 -5.68 14.22
CA ALA A 47 -8.43 -6.98 13.59
C ALA A 47 -7.91 -8.12 14.50
N ALA A 48 -6.85 -7.85 15.27
CA ALA A 48 -6.27 -8.81 16.21
C ALA A 48 -7.18 -9.14 17.42
N THR A 49 -8.26 -8.38 17.66
CA THR A 49 -9.27 -8.75 18.67
C THR A 49 -10.24 -9.80 18.16
N THR A 50 -10.16 -10.16 16.87
CA THR A 50 -10.93 -11.23 16.24
C THR A 50 -9.97 -12.37 15.88
N SER A 51 -10.40 -13.61 16.01
CA SER A 51 -9.60 -14.79 15.62
C SER A 51 -9.36 -14.88 14.12
N GLU A 52 -10.15 -14.17 13.32
CA GLU A 52 -10.13 -14.28 11.86
C GLU A 52 -9.34 -13.15 11.17
N TYR A 53 -8.89 -12.14 11.93
CA TYR A 53 -8.09 -11.01 11.46
C TYR A 53 -8.76 -10.20 10.33
N PHE A 54 -10.07 -9.99 10.44
CA PHE A 54 -10.85 -9.18 9.51
C PHE A 54 -10.85 -7.69 9.87
N ILE A 55 -10.99 -6.85 8.84
CA ILE A 55 -11.21 -5.41 8.96
C ILE A 55 -12.66 -5.10 8.59
N HIS A 56 -13.53 -5.05 9.59
CA HIS A 56 -14.97 -4.77 9.44
C HIS A 56 -15.31 -3.27 9.48
N LYS A 57 -14.47 -2.41 8.89
CA LYS A 57 -14.68 -0.95 8.91
C LYS A 57 -14.78 -0.35 7.51
N PRO A 58 -15.78 0.50 7.23
CA PRO A 58 -15.87 1.18 5.95
C PRO A 58 -14.77 2.25 5.82
N HIS A 59 -14.23 2.44 4.61
CA HIS A 59 -13.14 3.40 4.36
C HIS A 59 -13.45 4.83 4.85
N ARG A 60 -14.72 5.26 4.82
CA ARG A 60 -15.14 6.59 5.30
C ARG A 60 -14.89 6.76 6.80
N LEU A 61 -15.15 5.71 7.58
CA LEU A 61 -14.95 5.74 9.03
C LEU A 61 -13.46 5.68 9.36
N ILE A 62 -12.70 4.85 8.64
CA ILE A 62 -11.23 4.79 8.75
C ILE A 62 -10.60 6.16 8.42
N ALA A 63 -11.10 6.84 7.38
CA ALA A 63 -10.66 8.18 7.01
C ALA A 63 -10.86 9.19 8.16
N ALA A 64 -12.03 9.16 8.81
CA ALA A 64 -12.33 10.02 9.94
C ALA A 64 -11.42 9.75 11.16
N GLU A 65 -11.14 8.48 11.47
CA GLU A 65 -10.29 8.09 12.61
C GLU A 65 -8.81 8.38 12.38
N THR A 66 -8.34 8.16 11.15
CA THR A 66 -6.92 8.31 10.80
C THR A 66 -6.54 9.73 10.39
N GLY A 67 -7.53 10.60 10.13
CA GLY A 67 -7.33 11.97 9.63
C GLY A 67 -6.95 12.04 8.14
N TYR A 68 -6.94 10.94 7.40
CA TYR A 68 -6.66 10.91 5.97
C TYR A 68 -7.93 11.04 5.13
N SER A 69 -7.79 11.46 3.86
CA SER A 69 -8.90 11.43 2.92
C SER A 69 -9.32 9.99 2.62
N GLN A 70 -10.61 9.78 2.30
CA GLN A 70 -11.11 8.47 1.89
C GLN A 70 -10.36 7.91 0.66
N SER A 71 -9.94 8.78 -0.27
CA SER A 71 -9.12 8.39 -1.43
C SER A 71 -7.75 7.85 -1.03
N THR A 72 -7.13 8.41 0.00
CA THR A 72 -5.85 7.93 0.55
C THR A 72 -6.03 6.59 1.25
N VAL A 73 -7.12 6.41 2.00
CA VAL A 73 -7.46 5.11 2.61
C VAL A 73 -7.64 4.04 1.54
N VAL A 74 -8.41 4.32 0.47
CA VAL A 74 -8.60 3.36 -0.63
C VAL A 74 -7.26 2.97 -1.27
N ARG A 75 -6.36 3.94 -1.49
CA ARG A 75 -5.02 3.67 -2.04
C ARG A 75 -4.18 2.81 -1.09
N ALA A 76 -4.23 3.07 0.21
CA ALA A 76 -3.52 2.28 1.22
C ALA A 76 -3.98 0.81 1.23
N PHE A 77 -5.29 0.57 1.20
CA PHE A 77 -5.84 -0.79 1.15
C PHE A 77 -5.47 -1.50 -0.16
N ARG A 78 -5.52 -0.80 -1.30
CA ARG A 78 -5.06 -1.34 -2.58
C ARG A 78 -3.57 -1.71 -2.54
N GLU A 79 -2.72 -0.85 -1.96
CA GLU A 79 -1.30 -1.14 -1.81
C GLU A 79 -1.06 -2.42 -1.00
N ALA A 80 -1.77 -2.58 0.11
CA ALA A 80 -1.65 -3.78 0.95
C ALA A 80 -2.18 -5.04 0.28
N VAL A 81 -3.24 -4.94 -0.51
CA VAL A 81 -3.71 -6.07 -1.34
C VAL A 81 -2.67 -6.45 -2.39
N ASN A 82 -2.12 -5.46 -3.11
CA ASN A 82 -1.10 -5.70 -4.13
C ASN A 82 0.17 -6.33 -3.56
N LYS A 83 0.49 -6.04 -2.31
CA LYS A 83 1.63 -6.61 -1.58
C LYS A 83 1.30 -7.94 -0.89
N GLY A 84 0.10 -8.50 -1.11
CA GLY A 84 -0.33 -9.75 -0.47
C GLY A 84 -0.46 -9.68 1.05
N ILE A 85 -0.51 -8.49 1.65
CA ILE A 85 -0.73 -8.29 3.09
C ILE A 85 -2.20 -8.52 3.42
N LEU A 86 -3.09 -8.01 2.57
CA LEU A 86 -4.53 -8.18 2.67
C LEU A 86 -5.07 -9.00 1.50
N SER A 87 -6.11 -9.77 1.79
CA SER A 87 -7.05 -10.29 0.79
C SER A 87 -8.34 -9.47 0.87
N VAL A 88 -9.05 -9.39 -0.25
CA VAL A 88 -10.36 -8.74 -0.33
C VAL A 88 -11.39 -9.77 -0.75
N GLU A 89 -12.41 -9.92 0.07
CA GLU A 89 -13.60 -10.72 -0.24
C GLU A 89 -14.75 -9.77 -0.55
N ILE A 90 -15.41 -9.99 -1.68
CA ILE A 90 -16.59 -9.21 -2.06
C ILE A 90 -17.80 -9.92 -1.44
N VAL A 91 -18.32 -9.36 -0.35
CA VAL A 91 -19.54 -9.88 0.26
C VAL A 91 -20.73 -9.36 -0.56
N ILE A 92 -21.45 -10.28 -1.19
CA ILE A 92 -22.69 -10.00 -1.92
C ILE A 92 -23.85 -10.24 -0.94
N GLY A 93 -24.60 -9.19 -0.61
CA GLY A 93 -25.82 -9.31 0.19
C GLY A 93 -27.00 -9.88 -0.61
N ASP A 94 -27.98 -10.46 0.09
CA ASP A 94 -29.18 -11.11 -0.47
C ASP A 94 -30.13 -10.15 -1.21
N HIS A 95 -30.09 -8.87 -0.84
CA HIS A 95 -30.76 -7.80 -1.58
C HIS A 95 -29.71 -6.99 -2.33
N ARG A 96 -30.03 -6.56 -3.55
CA ARG A 96 -29.14 -5.92 -4.54
C ARG A 96 -28.58 -4.55 -4.11
N GLU A 97 -28.23 -4.35 -2.85
CA GLU A 97 -27.74 -3.11 -2.31
C GLU A 97 -26.46 -3.31 -1.48
N ARG A 98 -25.41 -2.65 -1.98
CA ARG A 98 -24.07 -2.43 -1.41
C ARG A 98 -23.18 -3.67 -1.18
N ARG A 99 -22.33 -3.89 -2.18
CA ARG A 99 -21.06 -4.63 -2.10
C ARG A 99 -20.14 -3.94 -1.09
N ALA A 100 -19.97 -4.49 0.10
CA ALA A 100 -18.93 -4.07 1.01
C ALA A 100 -17.68 -4.93 0.75
N ASN A 101 -16.53 -4.30 0.58
CA ASN A 101 -15.26 -5.02 0.56
C ASN A 101 -14.95 -5.44 2.00
N LEU A 102 -14.85 -6.75 2.22
CA LEU A 102 -14.33 -7.30 3.46
C LEU A 102 -12.84 -7.57 3.27
N TYR A 103 -12.00 -6.96 4.11
CA TYR A 103 -10.57 -7.18 4.05
C TYR A 103 -10.11 -8.09 5.17
N ARG A 104 -9.15 -8.97 4.86
CA ARG A 104 -8.58 -9.92 5.80
C ARG A 104 -7.07 -9.97 5.66
N PHE A 105 -6.34 -10.04 6.77
CA PHE A 105 -4.90 -10.35 6.70
C PHE A 105 -4.67 -11.74 6.12
N THR A 106 -3.75 -11.83 5.16
CA THR A 106 -3.50 -13.11 4.47
C THR A 106 -2.79 -14.10 5.40
N PRO A 107 -3.00 -15.42 5.23
CA PRO A 107 -2.23 -16.42 5.97
C PRO A 107 -0.71 -16.23 5.80
N SER A 108 -0.26 -15.85 4.60
CA SER A 108 1.16 -15.60 4.32
C SER A 108 1.70 -14.43 5.12
N PHE A 109 0.96 -13.32 5.25
CA PHE A 109 1.35 -12.20 6.08
C PHE A 109 1.38 -12.57 7.57
N LEU A 110 0.39 -13.33 8.05
CA LEU A 110 0.35 -13.79 9.44
C LEU A 110 1.51 -14.75 9.76
N ALA A 111 1.89 -15.62 8.82
CA ALA A 111 3.08 -16.45 8.95
C ALA A 111 4.37 -15.60 9.04
N PHE A 112 4.48 -14.54 8.24
CA PHE A 112 5.55 -13.55 8.38
C PHE A 112 5.55 -12.91 9.77
N ALA A 113 4.40 -12.44 10.24
CA ALA A 113 4.26 -11.81 11.56
C ALA A 113 4.67 -12.78 12.68
N GLN A 114 4.32 -14.06 12.57
CA GLN A 114 4.71 -15.08 13.54
C GLN A 114 6.22 -15.31 13.53
N GLN A 115 6.83 -15.41 12.35
CA GLN A 115 8.27 -15.56 12.25
C GLN A 115 9.01 -14.33 12.77
N ALA A 116 8.47 -13.14 12.53
CA ALA A 116 9.00 -11.88 13.05
C ALA A 116 8.94 -11.83 14.59
N LYS A 117 7.82 -12.27 15.17
CA LYS A 117 7.65 -12.43 16.62
C LYS A 117 8.69 -13.39 17.20
N ASN A 118 8.86 -14.56 16.58
CA ASN A 118 9.84 -15.56 17.03
C ASN A 118 11.28 -15.02 16.95
N ALA A 119 11.64 -14.32 15.86
CA ALA A 119 12.97 -13.73 15.69
C ALA A 119 13.28 -12.64 16.74
N LEU A 120 12.26 -11.87 17.16
CA LEU A 120 12.42 -10.92 18.27
C LEU A 120 12.69 -11.64 19.59
N ILE A 121 11.95 -12.72 19.89
CA ILE A 121 12.14 -13.54 21.09
C ILE A 121 13.54 -14.16 21.11
N GLU A 122 13.99 -14.75 20.00
CA GLU A 122 15.34 -15.31 19.85
C GLU A 122 16.43 -14.25 20.06
N SER A 123 16.18 -13.03 19.58
CA SER A 123 17.07 -11.88 19.77
C SER A 123 16.99 -11.26 21.18
N LYS A 124 16.16 -11.82 22.08
CA LYS A 124 15.86 -11.28 23.42
C LYS A 124 15.31 -9.84 23.37
N LEU A 125 14.58 -9.50 22.32
CA LEU A 125 13.94 -8.20 22.12
C LEU A 125 12.43 -8.31 22.29
N LYS A 126 11.84 -7.25 22.83
CA LYS A 126 10.39 -7.00 22.84
C LYS A 126 10.04 -5.95 21.78
N ILE A 127 8.79 -5.89 21.35
CA ILE A 127 8.33 -4.83 20.45
C ILE A 127 8.52 -3.43 21.04
N SER A 128 8.39 -3.31 22.37
CA SER A 128 8.68 -2.07 23.12
C SER A 128 10.18 -1.75 23.27
N SER A 129 11.08 -2.57 22.71
CA SER A 129 12.52 -2.30 22.73
C SER A 129 12.87 -1.15 21.79
N ALA A 130 14.14 -0.72 21.84
CA ALA A 130 14.64 0.35 20.97
C ALA A 130 14.25 0.13 19.50
N ALA A 131 13.53 1.10 18.92
CA ALA A 131 12.90 0.99 17.61
C ALA A 131 13.87 0.59 16.49
N THR A 132 15.13 1.05 16.56
CA THR A 132 16.17 0.71 15.57
C THR A 132 16.49 -0.79 15.55
N LYS A 133 16.55 -1.43 16.72
CA LYS A 133 16.85 -2.87 16.83
C LYS A 133 15.68 -3.71 16.34
N VAL A 134 14.47 -3.35 16.76
CA VAL A 134 13.23 -4.00 16.31
C VAL A 134 13.10 -3.89 14.79
N LYS A 135 13.26 -2.69 14.23
CA LYS A 135 13.21 -2.45 12.78
C LYS A 135 14.25 -3.28 12.02
N ALA A 136 15.46 -3.44 12.57
CA ALA A 136 16.50 -4.24 11.93
C ALA A 136 16.14 -5.74 11.87
N VAL A 137 15.59 -6.30 12.96
CA VAL A 137 15.12 -7.70 12.97
C VAL A 137 13.96 -7.88 11.98
N LEU A 138 12.97 -6.99 12.03
CA LEU A 138 11.80 -7.05 11.14
C LEU A 138 12.18 -6.91 9.67
N ALA A 139 13.12 -6.02 9.33
CA ALA A 139 13.61 -5.88 7.96
C ALA A 139 14.29 -7.16 7.45
N LYS A 140 15.06 -7.86 8.30
CA LYS A 140 15.67 -9.14 7.95
C LYS A 140 14.61 -10.21 7.72
N THR A 141 13.63 -10.34 8.62
CA THR A 141 12.54 -11.30 8.45
C THR A 141 11.71 -11.01 7.21
N LEU A 142 11.46 -9.73 6.92
CA LEU A 142 10.71 -9.32 5.76
C LEU A 142 11.43 -9.67 4.45
N ALA A 143 12.75 -9.46 4.41
CA ALA A 143 13.58 -9.83 3.25
C ALA A 143 13.58 -11.35 2.96
N LEU A 144 13.25 -12.18 3.94
CA LEU A 144 13.13 -13.63 3.76
C LEU A 144 11.76 -14.07 3.21
N PHE A 145 10.77 -13.17 3.17
CA PHE A 145 9.40 -13.50 2.81
C PHE A 145 9.06 -12.98 1.41
N ASN A 146 8.71 -13.91 0.51
CA ASN A 146 8.57 -13.62 -0.91
C ASN A 146 7.29 -12.88 -1.31
N PHE A 147 6.33 -12.65 -0.41
CA PHE A 147 5.03 -12.04 -0.73
C PHE A 147 5.10 -10.54 -1.08
N LEU A 148 6.16 -9.84 -0.66
CA LEU A 148 6.45 -8.48 -1.13
C LEU A 148 7.14 -8.43 -2.50
N SER A 149 7.56 -9.58 -3.03
CA SER A 149 8.12 -9.64 -4.36
C SER A 149 6.99 -9.29 -5.32
N THR A 150 7.11 -8.12 -5.93
CA THR A 150 6.31 -7.75 -7.08
C THR A 150 6.28 -8.92 -8.07
N PRO A 151 5.14 -9.22 -8.73
CA PRO A 151 5.21 -10.01 -9.95
C PRO A 151 6.24 -9.33 -10.87
N PRO A 152 7.06 -10.06 -11.64
CA PRO A 152 7.93 -9.43 -12.61
C PRO A 152 7.05 -8.52 -13.46
N CYS A 153 7.42 -7.25 -13.55
CA CYS A 153 6.85 -6.34 -14.54
C CYS A 153 7.11 -6.94 -15.91
N GLN A 154 6.24 -7.80 -16.41
CA GLN A 154 6.14 -8.06 -17.84
C GLN A 154 5.38 -6.87 -18.40
N ASN A 155 6.14 -5.85 -18.76
CA ASN A 155 5.99 -5.08 -20.00
C ASN A 155 7.20 -4.16 -20.13
N ASP A 156 8.37 -4.78 -20.33
CA ASP A 156 9.34 -4.21 -21.26
C ASP A 156 8.70 -4.27 -22.65
N ALA A 157 7.95 -3.23 -23.00
CA ALA A 157 7.84 -2.83 -24.38
C ALA A 157 8.67 -1.56 -24.50
N PRO A 158 9.89 -1.61 -25.07
CA PRO A 158 10.50 -0.39 -25.56
C PRO A 158 9.54 0.20 -26.60
N SER A 159 9.09 1.43 -26.35
CA SER A 159 8.51 2.27 -27.41
C SER A 159 9.46 2.22 -28.60
N PRO A 160 8.98 1.98 -29.84
CA PRO A 160 9.86 2.05 -31.00
C PRO A 160 10.36 3.50 -31.11
N CYS A 161 11.61 3.73 -30.73
CA CYS A 161 12.37 4.87 -31.19
C CYS A 161 12.47 4.73 -32.71
N GLN A 162 11.79 5.62 -33.44
CA GLN A 162 12.08 5.82 -34.85
C GLN A 162 13.34 6.69 -34.92
N ASP A 163 14.47 6.07 -35.21
CA ASP A 163 15.70 6.79 -35.52
C ASP A 163 15.67 7.36 -36.95
N ASP A 164 16.20 8.57 -37.04
CA ASP A 164 16.95 9.15 -38.16
C ASP A 164 16.29 9.42 -39.52
N VAL A 165 15.86 10.67 -39.71
CA VAL A 165 16.34 11.44 -40.88
C VAL A 165 16.73 12.85 -40.45
N ALA A 166 18.04 13.05 -40.26
CA ALA A 166 18.65 14.36 -40.22
C ALA A 166 18.70 14.96 -41.63
N ILE A 167 17.98 16.06 -41.87
CA ILE A 167 18.36 17.01 -42.92
C ILE A 167 18.54 18.39 -42.28
N LYS A 168 19.82 18.70 -42.06
CA LYS A 168 20.32 20.06 -41.86
C LYS A 168 19.96 20.88 -43.11
N ASN A 169 19.31 22.02 -42.93
CA ASN A 169 19.53 23.14 -43.84
C ASN A 169 19.67 24.46 -43.09
N LYS A 170 20.64 25.22 -43.60
CA LYS A 170 21.32 26.36 -43.00
C LYS A 170 20.60 27.67 -43.35
N LYS A 171 20.87 28.67 -42.49
CA LYS A 171 21.00 30.12 -42.78
C LYS A 171 19.75 31.03 -42.72
N SER A 172 19.77 31.82 -41.63
CA SER A 172 19.97 33.29 -41.65
C SER A 172 18.76 34.24 -41.60
N GLN A 173 18.99 35.32 -40.84
CA GLN A 173 18.35 36.66 -40.84
C GLN A 173 17.20 36.82 -39.84
N ILE A 174 17.30 37.58 -38.73
CA ILE A 174 17.59 39.01 -38.45
C ILE A 174 16.30 39.67 -37.86
N LYS A 175 16.46 40.23 -36.65
CA LYS A 175 15.79 41.40 -36.01
C LYS A 175 14.26 41.47 -35.81
N LYS A 176 13.96 41.71 -34.52
CA LYS A 176 13.23 42.84 -33.89
C LYS A 176 11.71 42.72 -33.61
N GLN A 177 11.43 42.98 -32.31
CA GLN A 177 10.29 43.73 -31.72
C GLN A 177 8.92 43.03 -31.83
N LYS A 178 8.00 43.08 -30.85
CA LYS A 178 7.79 43.97 -29.70
C LYS A 178 6.81 43.25 -28.75
N ASP A 179 6.88 43.56 -27.47
CA ASP A 179 5.90 43.21 -26.43
C ASP A 179 4.45 43.51 -26.84
N GLN A 180 3.48 42.81 -26.21
CA GLN A 180 2.31 43.40 -25.52
C GLN A 180 1.06 42.48 -25.53
N PHE A 181 0.77 41.84 -24.39
CA PHE A 181 -0.60 41.56 -23.91
C PHE A 181 -0.98 42.67 -22.90
N PRO A 182 -2.25 42.85 -22.45
CA PRO A 182 -3.55 42.35 -22.94
C PRO A 182 -4.63 43.47 -23.01
N ALA A 183 -5.88 43.16 -23.42
CA ALA A 183 -7.03 44.02 -23.10
C ALA A 183 -8.30 43.21 -22.75
N VAL A 184 -8.85 43.54 -21.58
CA VAL A 184 -10.12 43.07 -20.99
C VAL A 184 -11.30 43.85 -21.60
N PRO A 185 -12.45 43.23 -21.94
CA PRO A 185 -13.65 43.99 -22.32
C PRO A 185 -14.46 44.46 -21.10
N LYS A 186 -14.76 45.77 -21.03
CA LYS A 186 -15.68 46.41 -20.07
C LYS A 186 -17.14 46.39 -20.55
N ARG A 187 -18.08 46.35 -19.59
CA ARG A 187 -19.54 46.53 -19.72
C ARG A 187 -19.95 47.74 -20.59
N PRO A 188 -21.07 47.67 -21.32
CA PRO A 188 -21.81 48.86 -21.73
C PRO A 188 -22.88 49.26 -20.69
N ALA A 189 -23.02 50.57 -20.47
CA ALA A 189 -24.14 51.17 -19.75
C ALA A 189 -24.90 52.15 -20.68
N SER A 190 -26.21 51.93 -20.77
CA SER A 190 -27.35 52.84 -20.91
C SER A 190 -27.42 53.97 -21.96
N LYS A 191 -28.55 54.03 -22.67
CA LYS A 191 -29.42 55.17 -23.05
C LYS A 191 -30.53 54.61 -23.99
N ASN A 192 -31.83 54.88 -23.90
CA ASN A 192 -32.63 55.97 -23.34
C ASN A 192 -33.80 55.44 -22.48
#